data_AF-A0A0M0BM99-F1
#
_entry.id   AF-A0A0M0BM99-F1
#
_cell.length_a   1.000
_cell.length_b   1.000
_cell.length_c   1.000
_cell.angle_alpha   90.00
_cell.angle_beta   90.00
_cell.angle_gamma   90.00
#
_symmetry.space_group_name_H-M   'P 1'
#
loop_
_entity.id
_entity.type
_entity.pdbx_description
1 polymer ?
#
loop_
_entity_poly.entity_id
_entity_poly.type
_entity_poly.pdbx_seq_one_letter_code
_entity_poly.pdbx_strand_id
1 'polypeptide(L)'
;MRSAFGDRFDKAWRLVEERRVKLYVFEPSGRRAWIVVGKGGEYQILPASGYCDCNDFYFRVIDGEAGFCYHLIGQRLAETLGSYDMVHEGDEFFDALMTEWRDQPHGDKVDA
;
A
#
# COMPACT_ATOMS: atom_id res chain seq x y z
N MET A 1 9.81 3.30 17.29
CA MET A 1 9.38 2.65 16.02
C MET A 1 10.56 2.23 15.15
N ARG A 2 11.58 3.08 14.89
CA ARG A 2 12.82 2.66 14.20
C ARG A 2 13.51 1.42 14.81
N SER A 3 13.56 1.32 16.14
CA SER A 3 14.13 0.14 16.83
C SER A 3 13.35 -1.17 16.60
N ALA A 4 12.07 -1.10 16.23
CA ALA A 4 11.21 -2.27 16.02
C ALA A 4 11.15 -2.72 14.56
N PHE A 5 11.27 -1.78 13.60
CA PHE A 5 11.08 -2.04 12.17
C PHE A 5 12.31 -1.73 11.30
N GLY A 6 13.38 -1.17 11.87
CA GLY A 6 14.59 -0.79 11.14
C GLY A 6 14.29 0.10 9.93
N ASP A 7 14.99 -0.16 8.82
CA ASP A 7 14.86 0.58 7.56
C ASP A 7 13.45 0.54 6.96
N ARG A 8 12.62 -0.45 7.31
CA ARG A 8 11.22 -0.50 6.86
C ARG A 8 10.42 0.66 7.44
N PHE A 9 10.74 1.12 8.65
CA PHE A 9 10.11 2.33 9.20
C PHE A 9 10.44 3.56 8.36
N ASP A 10 11.69 3.71 7.94
CA ASP A 10 12.12 4.90 7.20
C ASP A 10 11.45 4.97 5.84
N LYS A 11 11.35 3.83 5.15
CA LYS A 11 10.61 3.73 3.89
C LYS A 11 9.11 4.00 4.10
N ALA A 12 8.53 3.45 5.16
CA ALA A 12 7.12 3.68 5.51
C ALA A 12 6.84 5.15 5.83
N TRP A 13 7.73 5.81 6.58
CA TRP A 13 7.59 7.22 6.95
C TRP A 13 7.63 8.13 5.72
N ARG A 14 8.52 7.85 4.75
CA ARG A 14 8.53 8.57 3.47
C ARG A 14 7.22 8.46 2.71
N LEU A 15 6.54 7.31 2.73
CA LEU A 15 5.22 7.18 2.10
C LEU A 15 4.20 8.14 2.72
N VAL A 16 4.26 8.35 4.04
CA VAL A 16 3.38 9.28 4.77
C VAL A 16 3.73 10.72 4.43
N GLU A 17 5.01 11.10 4.52
CA GLU A 17 5.50 12.46 4.25
C GLU A 17 5.22 12.90 2.81
N GLU A 18 5.38 11.98 1.85
CA GLU A 18 5.18 12.23 0.42
C GLU A 18 3.71 12.07 -0.03
N ARG A 19 2.76 11.85 0.89
CA ARG A 19 1.33 11.61 0.60
C ARG A 19 1.08 10.47 -0.40
N ARG A 20 1.81 9.37 -0.26
CA ARG A 20 1.78 8.22 -1.18
C ARG A 20 0.80 7.12 -0.76
N VAL A 21 -0.06 7.41 0.20
CA VAL A 21 -1.13 6.51 0.63
C VAL A 21 -2.45 7.12 0.16
N LYS A 22 -3.24 6.32 -0.57
CA LYS A 22 -4.51 6.73 -1.17
C LYS A 22 -5.64 5.82 -0.66
N LEU A 23 -6.77 6.43 -0.33
CA LEU A 23 -8.04 5.75 -0.11
C LEU A 23 -8.98 6.10 -1.26
N TYR A 24 -9.21 5.15 -2.14
CA TYR A 24 -10.25 5.26 -3.16
C TYR A 24 -11.62 4.97 -2.53
N VAL A 25 -12.59 5.82 -2.80
CA VAL A 25 -14.00 5.66 -2.44
C VAL A 25 -14.79 5.69 -3.74
N PHE A 26 -15.43 4.57 -4.07
CA PHE A 26 -16.20 4.43 -5.29
C PHE A 26 -17.67 4.73 -5.05
N GLU A 27 -18.27 5.52 -5.93
CA GLU A 27 -19.64 6.00 -5.82
C GLU A 27 -20.51 5.46 -6.96
N PRO A 28 -21.79 5.11 -6.70
CA PRO A 28 -22.50 5.28 -5.43
C PRO A 28 -22.34 4.11 -4.44
N SER A 29 -21.66 3.02 -4.78
CA SER A 29 -21.62 1.81 -3.92
C SER A 29 -20.97 2.02 -2.55
N GLY A 30 -20.09 3.02 -2.41
CA GLY A 30 -19.28 3.24 -1.22
C GLY A 30 -18.15 2.22 -1.06
N ARG A 31 -17.81 1.45 -2.11
CA ARG A 31 -16.66 0.52 -2.09
C ARG A 31 -15.38 1.30 -1.82
N ARG A 32 -14.43 0.65 -1.14
CA ARG A 32 -13.17 1.28 -0.73
C ARG A 32 -11.98 0.42 -1.13
N ALA A 33 -10.92 1.06 -1.62
CA ALA A 33 -9.65 0.41 -1.89
C ALA A 33 -8.49 1.26 -1.35
N TRP A 34 -7.59 0.63 -0.60
CA TRP A 34 -6.36 1.26 -0.14
C TRP A 34 -5.24 0.95 -1.12
N ILE A 35 -4.60 2.00 -1.61
CA ILE A 35 -3.48 1.91 -2.55
C ILE A 35 -2.29 2.67 -1.97
N VAL A 36 -1.14 2.02 -1.97
CA VAL A 36 0.13 2.62 -1.57
C VAL A 36 1.02 2.72 -2.80
N VAL A 37 1.42 3.93 -3.15
CA VAL A 37 2.35 4.17 -4.26
C VAL A 37 3.76 3.95 -3.76
N GLY A 38 4.33 2.77 -3.96
CA GLY A 38 5.71 2.46 -3.58
C GLY A 38 6.71 2.78 -4.69
N LYS A 39 7.98 2.37 -4.52
CA LYS A 39 9.01 2.59 -5.56
C LYS A 39 8.78 1.78 -6.83
N GLY A 40 8.31 0.54 -6.68
CA GLY A 40 8.14 -0.40 -7.79
C GLY A 40 6.76 -0.37 -8.46
N GLY A 41 5.83 0.45 -7.98
CA GLY A 41 4.46 0.51 -8.51
C GLY A 41 3.44 0.89 -7.45
N GLU A 42 2.18 0.62 -7.76
CA GLU A 42 1.05 0.78 -6.86
C GLU A 42 0.70 -0.57 -6.24
N TYR A 43 0.45 -0.56 -4.93
CA TYR A 43 0.25 -1.78 -4.14
C TYR A 43 -1.10 -1.72 -3.45
N GLN A 44 -1.92 -2.73 -3.69
CA GLN A 44 -3.18 -2.92 -2.98
C GLN A 44 -2.92 -3.40 -1.56
N ILE A 45 -3.57 -2.72 -0.61
CA ILE A 45 -3.53 -3.05 0.81
C ILE A 45 -4.92 -3.44 1.27
N LEU A 46 -5.00 -4.53 2.04
CA LEU A 46 -6.18 -4.92 2.80
C LEU A 46 -5.83 -4.82 4.30
N PRO A 47 -6.02 -3.65 4.93
CA PRO A 47 -5.51 -3.40 6.28
C PRO A 47 -6.09 -4.33 7.34
N ALA A 48 -7.37 -4.67 7.19
CA ALA A 48 -8.07 -5.55 8.14
C ALA A 48 -7.52 -6.98 8.17
N SER A 49 -7.00 -7.47 7.04
CA SER A 49 -6.33 -8.78 6.96
C SER A 49 -4.81 -8.69 7.10
N GLY A 50 -4.26 -7.47 7.21
CA GLY A 50 -2.81 -7.25 7.24
C GLY A 50 -2.12 -7.65 5.94
N TYR A 51 -2.79 -7.57 4.80
CA TYR A 51 -2.28 -8.04 3.51
C TYR A 51 -1.79 -6.88 2.63
N CYS A 52 -0.72 -7.15 1.88
CA CYS A 52 -0.21 -6.32 0.79
C CYS A 52 0.20 -7.23 -0.37
N ASP A 53 -0.07 -6.82 -1.61
CA ASP A 53 0.31 -7.54 -2.83
C ASP A 53 1.79 -7.42 -3.22
N CYS A 54 2.63 -6.74 -2.43
CA CYS A 54 4.05 -6.59 -2.75
C CYS A 54 4.88 -7.87 -2.51
N ASN A 55 5.98 -8.03 -3.25
CA ASN A 55 6.89 -9.17 -3.08
C ASN A 55 7.49 -9.29 -1.66
N ASP A 56 7.79 -8.17 -0.98
CA ASP A 56 8.31 -8.20 0.40
C ASP A 56 7.28 -8.83 1.36
N PHE A 57 5.98 -8.66 1.11
CA PHE A 57 4.95 -9.35 1.87
C PHE A 57 5.01 -10.86 1.61
N TYR A 58 4.98 -11.28 0.34
CA TYR A 58 4.99 -12.71 0.00
C TYR A 58 6.25 -13.45 0.46
N PHE A 59 7.44 -12.87 0.28
CA PHE A 59 8.71 -13.57 0.56
C PHE A 59 9.30 -13.31 1.94
N ARG A 60 8.92 -12.23 2.63
CA ARG A 60 9.48 -11.92 3.96
C ARG A 60 8.42 -12.01 5.06
N VAL A 61 7.18 -11.60 4.80
CA VAL A 61 6.14 -11.60 5.83
C VAL A 61 5.51 -12.96 6.00
N ILE A 62 5.09 -13.60 4.89
CA ILE A 62 4.49 -14.94 4.95
C ILE A 62 5.48 -15.98 5.47
N ASP A 63 6.75 -15.87 5.08
CA ASP A 63 7.83 -16.76 5.55
C ASP A 63 8.28 -16.46 6.99
N GLY A 64 7.71 -15.44 7.64
CA GLY A 64 7.98 -15.08 9.04
C GLY A 64 9.30 -14.36 9.29
N GLU A 65 10.04 -14.00 8.23
CA GLU A 65 11.30 -13.26 8.32
C GLU A 65 11.10 -11.78 8.71
N ALA A 66 9.91 -11.23 8.49
CA ALA A 66 9.51 -9.89 8.88
C ALA A 66 8.06 -9.85 9.36
N GLY A 67 7.74 -8.99 10.32
CA GLY A 67 6.35 -8.83 10.78
C GLY A 67 5.45 -8.13 9.77
N PHE A 68 5.97 -7.13 9.04
CA PHE A 68 5.23 -6.34 8.05
C PHE A 68 6.16 -5.82 6.96
N CYS A 69 5.64 -5.67 5.74
CA CYS A 69 6.29 -4.90 4.69
C CYS A 69 6.15 -3.39 4.99
N TYR A 70 7.02 -2.57 4.39
CA TYR A 70 6.97 -1.11 4.65
C TYR A 70 5.68 -0.45 4.13
N HIS A 71 4.98 -1.04 3.17
CA HIS A 71 3.70 -0.54 2.67
C HIS A 71 2.58 -0.68 3.72
N LEU A 72 2.49 -1.82 4.41
CA LEU A 72 1.54 -2.03 5.50
C LEU A 72 1.80 -1.07 6.67
N ILE A 73 3.06 -0.87 7.02
CA ILE A 73 3.46 0.10 8.05
C ILE A 73 3.05 1.51 7.60
N GLY A 74 3.36 1.89 6.36
CA GLY A 74 3.05 3.21 5.81
C GLY A 74 1.55 3.49 5.76
N GLN A 75 0.75 2.54 5.26
CA GLN A 75 -0.71 2.65 5.23
C GLN A 75 -1.27 2.82 6.64
N ARG A 76 -0.84 2.00 7.60
CA ARG A 76 -1.37 2.07 8.97
C ARG A 76 -1.01 3.38 9.67
N LEU A 77 0.20 3.88 9.46
CA LEU A 77 0.62 5.18 9.95
C LEU A 77 -0.20 6.31 9.32
N ALA A 78 -0.34 6.31 7.99
CA ALA A 78 -1.12 7.31 7.27
C ALA A 78 -2.58 7.33 7.72
N GLU A 79 -3.22 6.17 7.83
CA GLU A 79 -4.61 6.04 8.32
C GLU A 79 -4.74 6.59 9.75
N THR A 80 -3.85 6.18 10.66
CA THR A 80 -3.89 6.61 12.07
C THR A 80 -3.67 8.11 12.22
N LEU A 81 -2.82 8.70 11.37
CA LEU A 81 -2.48 10.12 11.40
C LEU A 81 -3.44 10.98 10.55
N GLY A 82 -4.36 10.39 9.79
CA GLY A 82 -5.16 11.11 8.80
C GLY A 82 -4.35 11.68 7.63
N SER A 83 -3.15 11.14 7.37
CA SER A 83 -2.19 11.63 6.37
C SER A 83 -2.20 10.78 5.10
N TYR A 84 -3.34 10.76 4.42
CA TYR A 84 -3.54 10.09 3.13
C TYR A 84 -4.41 10.95 2.21
N ASP A 85 -4.39 10.67 0.92
CA ASP A 85 -5.30 11.29 -0.06
C ASP A 85 -6.56 10.45 -0.19
N MET A 86 -7.73 11.09 -0.12
CA MET A 86 -9.00 10.46 -0.47
C MET A 86 -9.29 10.77 -1.94
N VAL A 87 -9.56 9.73 -2.73
CA VAL A 87 -9.88 9.83 -4.15
C VAL A 87 -11.30 9.32 -4.35
N HIS A 88 -12.17 10.14 -4.94
CA HIS A 88 -13.54 9.74 -5.26
C HIS A 88 -13.62 9.38 -6.73
N GLU A 89 -14.11 8.19 -7.04
CA GLU A 89 -14.25 7.68 -8.41
C GLU A 89 -15.63 7.06 -8.61
N GLY A 90 -16.08 6.97 -9.86
CA GLY A 90 -17.31 6.26 -10.21
C GLY A 90 -17.13 4.73 -10.15
N ASP A 91 -18.18 4.01 -9.75
CA ASP A 91 -18.22 2.54 -9.75
C ASP A 91 -17.87 1.94 -11.12
N GLU A 92 -18.11 2.67 -12.22
CA GLU A 92 -17.74 2.26 -13.58
C GLU A 92 -16.23 2.04 -13.77
N PHE A 93 -15.37 2.65 -12.93
CA PHE A 93 -13.92 2.49 -12.99
C PHE A 93 -13.40 1.39 -12.06
N PHE A 94 -14.24 0.85 -11.18
CA PHE A 94 -13.80 -0.08 -10.13
C PHE A 94 -13.09 -1.31 -10.72
N ASP A 95 -13.74 -2.00 -11.65
CA ASP A 95 -13.20 -3.26 -12.16
C ASP A 95 -11.91 -3.04 -12.98
N ALA A 96 -11.84 -1.93 -13.71
CA ALA A 96 -10.66 -1.54 -14.47
C ALA A 96 -9.46 -1.25 -13.55
N LEU A 97 -9.64 -0.41 -12.53
CA LEU A 97 -8.59 -0.06 -11.57
C LEU A 97 -8.14 -1.28 -10.74
N MET A 98 -9.07 -2.12 -10.31
CA MET A 98 -8.74 -3.35 -9.59
C MET A 98 -8.03 -4.40 -10.43
N THR A 99 -8.23 -4.37 -11.74
CA THR A 99 -7.49 -5.22 -12.68
C THR A 99 -6.08 -4.65 -12.83
N GLU A 100 -5.97 -3.34 -13.06
CA GLU A 100 -4.70 -2.64 -13.18
C GLU A 100 -3.79 -2.88 -11.96
N TRP A 101 -4.27 -2.63 -10.74
CA TRP A 101 -3.45 -2.81 -9.54
C TRP A 101 -2.99 -4.24 -9.32
N ARG A 102 -3.79 -5.23 -9.72
CA ARG A 102 -3.46 -6.65 -9.56
C ARG A 102 -2.47 -7.15 -10.60
N ASP A 103 -2.58 -6.64 -11.82
CA ASP A 103 -1.80 -7.11 -12.97
C ASP A 103 -0.48 -6.32 -13.14
N GLN A 104 -0.26 -5.30 -12.30
CA GLN A 104 1.00 -4.56 -12.29
C GLN A 104 2.18 -5.50 -11.94
N PRO A 105 3.26 -5.50 -12.74
CA PRO A 105 4.43 -6.30 -12.42
C PRO A 105 5.09 -5.77 -11.15
N HIS A 106 4.98 -6.52 -10.06
CA HIS A 106 5.72 -6.23 -8.85
C HIS A 106 7.16 -6.70 -9.02
N GLY A 107 8.04 -5.78 -9.38
CA GLY A 107 9.47 -6.02 -9.49
C GLY A 107 10.22 -4.73 -9.20
N ASP A 108 11.22 -4.82 -8.32
CA ASP A 108 12.19 -3.75 -8.17
C ASP A 108 12.79 -3.51 -9.56
N LYS A 109 12.58 -2.32 -10.13
CA LYS A 109 13.54 -1.82 -11.11
C LYS A 109 14.86 -1.80 -10.37
N VAL A 110 15.74 -2.74 -10.71
CA VAL A 110 17.14 -2.69 -10.31
C VAL A 110 17.66 -1.43 -10.99
N ASP A 111 17.69 -0.33 -10.24
CA ASP A 111 18.42 0.86 -10.63
C ASP A 111 19.89 0.42 -10.76
N ALA A 112 20.36 0.40 -12.02
CA ALA A 112 21.76 0.25 -12.39
C ALA A 112 22.58 1.47 -11.95
#